data_AF-A0A958KKX4-F1
#
_entry.id   AF-A0A958KKX4-F1
#
_cell.length_a   1.000
_cell.length_b   1.000
_cell.length_c   1.000
_cell.angle_alpha   90.00
_cell.angle_beta   90.00
_cell.angle_gamma   90.00
#
_symmetry.space_group_name_H-M   'P 1'
#
loop_
_entity.id
_entity.type
_entity.pdbx_description
1 polymer ?
#
loop_
_entity_poly.entity_id
_entity_poly.type
_entity_poly.pdbx_seq_one_letter_code
_entity_poly.pdbx_strand_id
1 'polypeptide(L)'
;MRAIQTALTALVLCVLFAPEASAQIVADLPASTGTVMAAAMETSGYKAQEVILSQMHDMLGNLASLIYIVCAVVGIFSVVFTGGYRLGLWLLVAPHLFYWTIDNRTLASGVDWQFGAYQNNNGAVEEVLGYTAPSQGESNVSWLFHQYNRLVSSIIQETIKVVTDDQTKRQMKFMTRQHIMDDLFAAEPTDPGLWGLVKWSTAVCSQELQDARMLALGERDSSYKFTPEWDAANDRLNGTNSVHRLDTKNKPLYTTSGSLAYAKELLDSFASKSDGELDAYTRHRGSECLRDATGYRYATIRNSSRLDDEGVSCSQLWCWMHHGLKEEAANALARSMDKHLQDDTTNDTYSEILQEIATKLHVCQPSSNPDDDPDGCARDEEGKPFQTVQPDESVIPTIMAGYLLRKIMTSDRRSDMMTTFGQHAGISGKAFNFNSKMDANQRQEVGQRMRQHQMAMTERARVYSLAMTIPYIQGVLLYGLAMLFPFFA
;
A
#
# COMPACT_ATOMS: atom_id res chain seq x y z
N MET A 1 1.49 11.59 53.15
CA MET A 1 2.52 12.04 52.17
C MET A 1 3.65 11.03 51.97
N ARG A 2 4.43 10.62 53.00
CA ARG A 2 5.51 9.63 52.81
C ARG A 2 5.06 8.27 52.24
N ALA A 3 3.89 7.77 52.66
CA ALA A 3 3.31 6.53 52.13
C ALA A 3 2.93 6.61 50.63
N ILE A 4 2.44 7.77 50.18
CA ILE A 4 2.10 8.03 48.78
C ILE A 4 3.39 8.11 47.95
N GLN A 5 4.42 8.76 48.50
CA GLN A 5 5.72 8.90 47.83
C GLN A 5 6.42 7.54 47.68
N THR A 6 6.34 6.66 48.69
CA THR A 6 6.87 5.28 48.61
C THR A 6 6.11 4.42 47.62
N ALA A 7 4.77 4.54 47.55
CA ALA A 7 3.95 3.82 46.58
C ALA A 7 4.24 4.28 45.13
N LEU A 8 4.41 5.59 44.90
CA LEU A 8 4.80 6.14 43.61
C LEU A 8 6.20 5.71 43.18
N THR A 9 7.18 5.72 44.09
CA THR A 9 8.54 5.22 43.77
C THR A 9 8.57 3.72 43.52
N ALA A 10 7.77 2.93 44.24
CA ALA A 10 7.65 1.50 44.01
C ALA A 10 6.98 1.20 42.66
N LEU A 11 5.94 1.95 42.29
CA LEU A 11 5.28 1.83 40.98
C LEU A 11 6.24 2.20 39.85
N VAL A 12 7.01 3.29 39.99
CA VAL A 12 8.02 3.69 39.01
C VAL A 12 9.15 2.65 38.90
N LEU A 13 9.61 2.07 40.03
CA LEU A 13 10.59 0.97 39.99
C LEU A 13 10.01 -0.29 39.35
N CYS A 14 8.78 -0.68 39.65
CA CYS A 14 8.14 -1.85 39.03
C CYS A 14 7.96 -1.69 37.51
N VAL A 15 7.67 -0.47 37.04
CA VAL A 15 7.60 -0.18 35.60
C VAL A 15 8.99 -0.18 34.95
N LEU A 16 10.03 0.29 35.66
CA LEU A 16 11.41 0.30 35.15
C LEU A 16 12.10 -1.07 35.20
N PHE A 17 11.65 -2.00 36.05
CA PHE A 17 12.24 -3.33 36.25
C PHE A 17 11.31 -4.48 35.85
N ALA A 18 10.23 -4.21 35.09
CA ALA A 18 9.42 -5.28 34.51
C ALA A 18 10.34 -6.15 33.61
N PRO A 19 10.41 -7.47 33.85
CA PRO A 19 11.45 -8.32 33.27
C PRO A 19 11.33 -8.40 31.74
N GLU A 20 12.49 -8.34 31.06
CA GLU A 20 12.69 -8.56 29.62
C GLU A 20 12.21 -9.94 29.12
N ALA A 21 11.74 -10.81 30.02
CA ALA A 21 11.39 -12.20 29.78
C ALA A 21 10.12 -12.43 28.94
N SER A 22 9.20 -11.45 28.84
CA SER A 22 8.00 -11.59 28.00
C SER A 22 8.19 -11.16 26.54
N ALA A 23 9.34 -10.58 26.18
CA ALA A 23 9.57 -10.03 24.84
C ALA A 23 9.88 -11.11 23.77
N GLN A 24 10.38 -12.29 24.16
CA GLN A 24 10.85 -13.30 23.20
C GLN A 24 9.73 -14.16 22.58
N ILE A 25 8.59 -14.31 23.24
CA ILE A 25 7.49 -15.16 22.75
C ILE A 25 6.63 -14.43 21.68
N VAL A 26 6.71 -13.11 21.59
CA VAL A 26 5.79 -12.30 20.77
C VAL A 26 6.44 -11.68 19.52
N ALA A 27 7.62 -12.16 19.12
CA ALA A 27 8.41 -11.56 18.04
C ALA A 27 7.82 -11.76 16.63
N ASP A 28 6.92 -12.73 16.42
CA ASP A 28 6.38 -13.05 15.09
C ASP A 28 5.10 -12.27 14.71
N LEU A 29 4.54 -11.43 15.60
CA LEU A 29 3.39 -10.55 15.31
C LEU A 29 3.71 -9.10 15.70
N PRO A 30 4.60 -8.40 14.95
CA PRO A 30 5.19 -7.12 15.36
C PRO A 30 4.17 -5.97 15.53
N ALA A 31 2.95 -6.10 15.00
CA ALA A 31 1.91 -5.09 15.14
C ALA A 31 0.94 -5.35 16.32
N SER A 32 0.86 -6.58 16.87
CA SER A 32 -0.17 -6.92 17.89
C SER A 32 0.37 -7.08 19.32
N THR A 33 1.69 -7.15 19.52
CA THR A 33 2.30 -7.33 20.85
C THR A 33 1.85 -6.27 21.85
N GLY A 34 1.75 -5.01 21.40
CA GLY A 34 1.41 -3.89 22.29
C GLY A 34 -0.02 -3.91 22.78
N THR A 35 -0.96 -4.24 21.90
CA THR A 35 -2.36 -4.38 22.26
C THR A 35 -2.60 -5.58 23.17
N VAL A 36 -1.90 -6.70 22.93
CA VAL A 36 -2.01 -7.89 23.79
C VAL A 36 -1.45 -7.61 25.17
N MET A 37 -0.29 -6.93 25.27
CA MET A 37 0.29 -6.59 26.57
C MET A 37 -0.58 -5.59 27.35
N ALA A 38 -1.16 -4.60 26.68
CA ALA A 38 -2.09 -3.66 27.32
C ALA A 38 -3.34 -4.38 27.86
N ALA A 39 -3.94 -5.27 27.06
CA ALA A 39 -5.08 -6.08 27.49
C ALA A 39 -4.72 -7.03 28.64
N ALA A 40 -3.52 -7.62 28.62
CA ALA A 40 -3.00 -8.42 29.71
C ALA A 40 -2.83 -7.60 31.00
N MET A 41 -2.27 -6.39 30.91
CA MET A 41 -2.13 -5.51 32.07
C MET A 41 -3.48 -5.08 32.64
N GLU A 42 -4.45 -4.74 31.79
CA GLU A 42 -5.79 -4.36 32.23
C GLU A 42 -6.53 -5.54 32.87
N THR A 43 -6.44 -6.74 32.28
CA THR A 43 -6.96 -7.99 32.86
C THR A 43 -6.28 -8.32 34.20
N SER A 44 -4.97 -8.10 34.32
CA SER A 44 -4.25 -8.27 35.58
C SER A 44 -4.74 -7.28 36.64
N GLY A 45 -5.16 -6.07 36.24
CA GLY A 45 -5.78 -5.07 37.12
C GLY A 45 -7.11 -5.54 37.72
N TYR A 46 -7.96 -6.17 36.90
CA TYR A 46 -9.19 -6.80 37.40
C TYR A 46 -8.91 -7.88 38.44
N LYS A 47 -7.96 -8.78 38.18
CA LYS A 47 -7.57 -9.84 39.12
C LYS A 47 -6.93 -9.29 40.39
N ALA A 48 -6.06 -8.29 40.28
CA ALA A 48 -5.47 -7.62 41.44
C ALA A 48 -6.56 -6.97 42.31
N GLN A 49 -7.55 -6.30 41.71
CA GLN A 49 -8.65 -5.70 42.45
C GLN A 49 -9.52 -6.75 43.16
N GLU A 50 -9.83 -7.87 42.51
CA GLU A 50 -10.57 -8.98 43.12
C GLU A 50 -9.84 -9.52 44.36
N VAL A 51 -8.53 -9.73 44.27
CA VAL A 51 -7.70 -10.20 45.40
C VAL A 51 -7.67 -9.16 46.53
N ILE A 52 -7.48 -7.88 46.20
CA ILE A 52 -7.48 -6.79 47.18
C ILE A 52 -8.84 -6.68 47.87
N LEU A 53 -9.93 -6.65 47.12
CA LEU A 53 -11.28 -6.53 47.66
C LEU A 53 -11.71 -7.76 48.45
N SER A 54 -11.19 -8.96 48.15
CA SER A 54 -11.49 -10.17 48.94
C SER A 54 -10.66 -10.25 50.22
N GLN A 55 -9.36 -9.97 50.15
CA GLN A 55 -8.47 -10.07 51.31
C GLN A 55 -8.61 -8.89 52.28
N MET A 56 -8.83 -7.69 51.75
CA MET A 56 -8.88 -6.47 52.56
C MET A 56 -10.31 -6.04 52.90
N HIS A 57 -11.35 -6.80 52.51
CA HIS A 57 -12.75 -6.38 52.72
C HIS A 57 -13.04 -5.95 54.16
N ASP A 58 -12.76 -6.85 55.10
CA ASP A 58 -13.03 -6.61 56.52
C ASP A 58 -12.15 -5.51 57.10
N MET A 59 -10.89 -5.43 56.64
CA MET A 59 -9.96 -4.40 57.09
C MET A 59 -10.37 -3.01 56.57
N LEU A 60 -10.77 -2.91 55.30
CA LEU A 60 -11.25 -1.68 54.68
C LEU A 60 -12.57 -1.25 55.31
N GLY A 61 -13.49 -2.17 55.60
CA GLY A 61 -14.72 -1.86 56.31
C GLY A 61 -14.46 -1.25 57.69
N ASN A 62 -13.55 -1.83 58.46
CA ASN A 62 -13.17 -1.32 59.79
C ASN A 62 -12.42 0.01 59.71
N LEU A 63 -11.44 0.12 58.80
CA LEU A 63 -10.65 1.34 58.61
C LEU A 63 -11.52 2.50 58.13
N ALA A 64 -12.43 2.25 57.20
CA ALA A 64 -13.30 3.28 56.67
C ALA A 64 -14.35 3.73 57.66
N SER A 65 -14.88 2.83 58.49
CA SER A 65 -15.73 3.21 59.62
C SER A 65 -14.98 4.17 60.56
N LEU A 66 -13.71 3.88 60.87
CA LEU A 66 -12.86 4.76 61.69
C LEU A 66 -12.61 6.12 61.03
N ILE A 67 -12.20 6.14 59.77
CA ILE A 67 -11.95 7.37 59.00
C ILE A 67 -13.24 8.19 58.91
N TYR A 68 -14.39 7.54 58.69
CA TYR A 68 -15.67 8.20 58.63
C TYR A 68 -16.02 8.89 59.94
N ILE A 69 -15.83 8.24 61.09
CA ILE A 69 -16.07 8.87 62.40
C ILE A 69 -15.19 10.12 62.57
N VAL A 70 -13.92 10.04 62.21
CA VAL A 70 -13.00 11.19 62.29
C VAL A 70 -13.44 12.32 61.36
N CYS A 71 -13.73 12.01 60.10
CA CYS A 71 -14.23 12.98 59.12
C CYS A 71 -15.56 13.58 59.56
N ALA A 72 -16.47 12.78 60.14
CA ALA A 72 -17.75 13.22 60.68
C ALA A 72 -17.57 14.28 61.78
N VAL A 73 -16.68 14.01 62.74
CA VAL A 73 -16.33 14.98 63.78
C VAL A 73 -15.75 16.24 63.14
N VAL A 74 -14.73 16.14 62.29
CA VAL A 74 -14.09 17.30 61.65
C VAL A 74 -15.09 18.11 60.81
N GLY A 75 -15.97 17.44 60.07
CA GLY A 75 -16.97 18.09 59.23
C GLY A 75 -18.06 18.78 60.04
N ILE A 76 -18.52 18.18 61.15
CA ILE A 76 -19.44 18.86 62.09
C ILE A 76 -18.78 20.10 62.67
N PHE A 77 -17.52 19.98 63.14
CA PHE A 77 -16.75 21.13 63.63
C PHE A 77 -16.63 22.21 62.54
N SER A 78 -16.25 21.85 61.32
CA SER A 78 -16.14 22.81 60.22
C SER A 78 -17.48 23.47 59.89
N VAL A 79 -18.59 22.73 59.85
CA VAL A 79 -19.91 23.35 59.60
C VAL A 79 -20.28 24.33 60.72
N VAL A 80 -20.01 23.99 61.98
CA VAL A 80 -20.30 24.86 63.14
C VAL A 80 -19.44 26.14 63.13
N PHE A 81 -18.14 26.03 62.88
CA PHE A 81 -17.22 27.16 62.98
C PHE A 81 -17.13 28.02 61.71
N THR A 82 -17.19 27.40 60.53
CA THR A 82 -17.03 28.10 59.25
C THR A 82 -18.35 28.37 58.52
N GLY A 83 -19.49 27.80 58.98
CA GLY A 83 -20.80 28.00 58.33
C GLY A 83 -20.91 27.40 56.92
N GLY A 84 -19.95 26.56 56.52
CA GLY A 84 -19.86 26.00 55.17
C GLY A 84 -20.72 24.75 54.99
N TYR A 85 -22.03 24.91 54.73
CA TYR A 85 -22.96 23.79 54.56
C TYR A 85 -22.60 22.80 53.44
N ARG A 86 -21.81 23.22 52.44
CA ARG A 86 -21.37 22.35 51.33
C ARG A 86 -20.53 21.15 51.81
N LEU A 87 -19.70 21.34 52.84
CA LEU A 87 -18.89 20.24 53.40
C LEU A 87 -19.75 19.24 54.18
N GLY A 88 -20.80 19.73 54.86
CA GLY A 88 -21.76 18.88 55.56
C GLY A 88 -22.52 17.94 54.61
N LEU A 89 -22.80 18.38 53.37
CA LEU A 89 -23.47 17.53 52.39
C LEU A 89 -22.58 16.38 51.92
N TRP A 90 -21.28 16.63 51.69
CA TRP A 90 -20.32 15.58 51.39
C TRP A 90 -20.18 14.57 52.53
N LEU A 91 -20.33 15.02 53.78
CA LEU A 91 -20.32 14.14 54.95
C LEU A 91 -21.46 13.10 54.94
N LEU A 92 -22.62 13.46 54.41
CA LEU A 92 -23.78 12.58 54.32
C LEU A 92 -23.68 11.62 53.12
N VAL A 93 -23.13 12.11 52.00
CA VAL A 93 -23.07 11.36 50.74
C VAL A 93 -21.87 10.41 50.68
N ALA A 94 -20.69 10.85 51.13
CA ALA A 94 -19.44 10.08 51.04
C ALA A 94 -19.52 8.67 51.63
N PRO A 95 -20.16 8.41 52.79
CA PRO A 95 -20.18 7.07 53.40
C PRO A 95 -21.01 6.09 52.59
N HIS A 96 -22.16 6.55 52.08
CA HIS A 96 -23.01 5.74 51.22
C HIS A 96 -22.29 5.42 49.92
N LEU A 97 -21.59 6.41 49.35
CA LEU A 97 -20.82 6.22 48.13
C LEU A 97 -19.65 5.25 48.36
N PHE A 98 -18.95 5.36 49.48
CA PHE A 98 -17.89 4.45 49.88
C PHE A 98 -18.38 3.00 50.02
N TYR A 99 -19.40 2.76 50.84
CA TYR A 99 -19.97 1.42 51.02
C TYR A 99 -20.45 0.85 49.69
N TRP A 100 -21.12 1.68 48.88
CA TRP A 100 -21.55 1.28 47.55
C TRP A 100 -20.37 0.90 46.64
N THR A 101 -19.23 1.59 46.70
CA THR A 101 -18.05 1.23 45.89
C THR A 101 -17.38 -0.08 46.30
N ILE A 102 -17.44 -0.46 47.59
CA ILE A 102 -16.81 -1.69 48.09
C ILE A 102 -17.74 -2.90 47.95
N ASP A 103 -19.02 -2.73 48.25
CA ASP A 103 -19.99 -3.83 48.33
C ASP A 103 -20.61 -4.16 46.97
N ASN A 104 -20.81 -3.16 46.10
CA ASN A 104 -21.43 -3.39 44.80
C ASN A 104 -20.39 -3.96 43.84
N ARG A 105 -20.34 -5.30 43.74
CA ARG A 105 -19.42 -6.02 42.88
C ARG A 105 -20.13 -6.60 41.65
N THR A 106 -19.42 -6.64 40.54
CA THR A 106 -19.87 -7.22 39.27
C THR A 106 -18.86 -8.23 38.76
N LEU A 107 -19.38 -9.31 38.18
CA LEU A 107 -18.62 -10.29 37.45
C LEU A 107 -18.15 -9.67 36.12
N ALA A 108 -16.83 -9.54 35.94
CA ALA A 108 -16.22 -9.01 34.73
C ALA A 108 -15.30 -10.07 34.10
N SER A 109 -15.50 -10.34 32.80
CA SER A 109 -14.76 -11.36 32.03
C SER A 109 -13.35 -10.94 31.60
N GLY A 110 -12.80 -9.88 32.19
CA GLY A 110 -11.57 -9.25 31.72
C GLY A 110 -11.84 -8.31 30.55
N VAL A 111 -10.82 -8.08 29.72
CA VAL A 111 -10.88 -7.12 28.61
C VAL A 111 -10.92 -7.88 27.31
N ASP A 112 -11.99 -7.66 26.56
CA ASP A 112 -12.05 -8.12 25.19
C ASP A 112 -11.06 -7.29 24.37
N TRP A 113 -9.99 -7.93 23.91
CA TRP A 113 -9.00 -7.27 23.08
C TRP A 113 -9.36 -7.43 21.60
N GLN A 114 -9.31 -6.32 20.87
CA GLN A 114 -9.56 -6.29 19.43
C GLN A 114 -8.39 -5.57 18.76
N PHE A 115 -7.85 -6.17 17.70
CA PHE A 115 -6.83 -5.55 16.87
C PHE A 115 -7.40 -5.38 15.46
N GLY A 116 -7.74 -4.13 15.09
CA GLY A 116 -8.41 -3.86 13.82
C GLY A 116 -9.77 -4.56 13.73
N ALA A 117 -9.97 -5.35 12.67
CA ALA A 117 -11.18 -6.17 12.49
C ALA A 117 -11.09 -7.54 13.17
N TYR A 118 -9.94 -7.91 13.72
CA TYR A 118 -9.73 -9.22 14.33
C TYR A 118 -10.23 -9.21 15.78
N GLN A 119 -11.33 -9.92 16.01
CA GLN A 119 -11.73 -10.36 17.35
C GLN A 119 -10.97 -11.65 17.64
N ASN A 120 -9.98 -11.60 18.52
CA ASN A 120 -9.34 -12.82 18.98
C ASN A 120 -9.93 -13.23 20.32
N ASN A 121 -10.23 -14.51 20.45
CA ASN A 121 -10.74 -15.08 21.69
C ASN A 121 -9.63 -15.01 22.76
N ASN A 122 -10.03 -14.76 24.02
CA ASN A 122 -9.19 -14.40 25.19
C ASN A 122 -7.92 -15.24 25.48
N GLY A 123 -7.68 -16.34 24.76
CA GLY A 123 -6.57 -17.26 24.97
C GLY A 123 -5.18 -16.62 24.88
N ALA A 124 -4.94 -15.67 23.97
CA ALA A 124 -3.61 -15.04 23.84
C ALA A 124 -3.25 -14.19 25.07
N VAL A 125 -4.23 -13.55 25.70
CA VAL A 125 -4.01 -12.73 26.91
C VAL A 125 -3.74 -13.64 28.11
N GLU A 126 -4.48 -14.74 28.23
CA GLU A 126 -4.27 -15.73 29.29
C GLU A 126 -2.89 -16.41 29.19
N GLU A 127 -2.44 -16.70 27.97
CA GLU A 127 -1.11 -17.27 27.69
C GLU A 127 0.00 -16.31 28.13
N VAL A 128 -0.08 -15.02 27.78
CA VAL A 128 0.90 -14.00 28.18
C VAL A 128 0.96 -13.83 29.71
N LEU A 129 -0.18 -13.95 30.40
CA LEU A 129 -0.25 -13.86 31.85
C LEU A 129 0.23 -15.15 32.56
N GLY A 130 0.50 -16.23 31.81
CA GLY A 130 0.97 -17.50 32.36
C GLY A 130 -0.10 -18.23 33.17
N TYR A 131 -1.38 -17.93 32.95
CA TYR A 131 -2.47 -18.62 33.64
C TYR A 131 -2.72 -19.97 32.94
N THR A 132 -2.06 -21.03 33.42
CA THR A 132 -2.12 -22.39 32.85
C THR A 132 -3.44 -23.14 33.09
N ALA A 133 -4.45 -22.47 33.63
CA ALA A 133 -5.80 -23.00 33.76
C ALA A 133 -6.76 -22.01 33.09
N PRO A 134 -7.80 -22.50 32.36
CA PRO A 134 -8.87 -21.65 31.84
C PRO A 134 -9.68 -21.14 33.04
N SER A 135 -9.11 -20.21 33.79
CA SER A 135 -9.84 -19.34 34.68
C SER A 135 -10.53 -18.30 33.82
N GLN A 136 -11.47 -18.76 32.98
CA GLN A 136 -12.65 -17.98 32.57
C GLN A 136 -13.55 -17.64 33.77
N GLY A 137 -12.97 -17.63 34.98
CA GLY A 137 -13.62 -17.15 36.18
C GLY A 137 -13.69 -15.65 36.04
N GLU A 138 -14.87 -15.19 35.62
CA GLU A 138 -15.33 -13.83 35.79
C GLU A 138 -14.80 -13.28 37.12
N SER A 139 -14.05 -12.18 37.06
CA SER A 139 -13.44 -11.59 38.25
C SER A 139 -14.51 -10.77 38.95
N ASN A 140 -14.69 -10.97 40.26
CA ASN A 140 -15.68 -10.21 41.02
C ASN A 140 -15.09 -8.87 41.49
N VAL A 141 -15.29 -7.83 40.67
CA VAL A 141 -14.67 -6.50 40.82
C VAL A 141 -15.68 -5.44 41.20
N SER A 142 -15.23 -4.26 41.67
CA SER A 142 -16.14 -3.16 41.97
C SER A 142 -16.88 -2.70 40.72
N TRP A 143 -18.20 -2.51 40.82
CA TRP A 143 -19.04 -1.99 39.72
C TRP A 143 -18.49 -0.66 39.19
N LEU A 144 -18.09 0.24 40.10
CA LEU A 144 -17.60 1.57 39.72
C LEU A 144 -16.29 1.47 38.92
N PHE A 145 -15.39 0.59 39.34
CA PHE A 145 -14.14 0.35 38.63
C PHE A 145 -14.39 -0.21 37.23
N HIS A 146 -15.27 -1.20 37.10
CA HIS A 146 -15.63 -1.75 35.80
C HIS A 146 -16.24 -0.70 34.87
N GLN A 147 -17.16 0.14 35.37
CA GLN A 147 -17.76 1.22 34.58
C GLN A 147 -16.74 2.29 34.17
N TYR A 148 -15.88 2.71 35.10
CA TYR A 148 -14.80 3.65 34.81
C TYR A 148 -13.89 3.09 33.71
N ASN A 149 -13.53 1.81 33.82
CA ASN A 149 -12.68 1.17 32.85
C ASN A 149 -13.35 1.10 31.46
N ARG A 150 -14.62 0.69 31.39
CA ARG A 150 -15.39 0.70 30.12
C ARG A 150 -15.46 2.09 29.49
N LEU A 151 -15.65 3.13 30.29
CA LEU A 151 -15.68 4.51 29.80
C LEU A 151 -14.32 4.91 29.19
N VAL A 152 -13.22 4.66 29.90
CA VAL A 152 -11.86 4.98 29.44
C VAL A 152 -11.51 4.19 28.18
N SER A 153 -11.76 2.88 28.17
CA SER A 153 -11.50 2.02 27.01
C SER A 153 -12.32 2.43 25.79
N SER A 154 -13.59 2.81 25.96
CA SER A 154 -14.44 3.30 24.87
C SER A 154 -13.92 4.61 24.27
N ILE A 155 -13.52 5.58 25.10
CA ILE A 155 -12.98 6.86 24.63
C ILE A 155 -11.67 6.65 23.87
N ILE A 156 -10.79 5.76 24.37
CA ILE A 156 -9.51 5.49 23.74
C ILE A 156 -9.69 4.74 22.42
N GLN A 157 -10.56 3.73 22.36
CA GLN A 157 -10.88 3.03 21.13
C GLN A 157 -11.45 3.97 20.07
N GLU A 158 -12.37 4.86 20.44
CA GLU A 158 -12.93 5.84 19.50
C GLU A 158 -11.86 6.85 19.05
N THR A 159 -10.96 7.27 19.94
CA THR A 159 -9.85 8.16 19.59
C THR A 159 -8.87 7.48 18.64
N ILE A 160 -8.51 6.21 18.90
CA ILE A 160 -7.66 5.41 18.02
C ILE A 160 -8.34 5.28 16.66
N LYS A 161 -9.63 4.95 16.62
CA LYS A 161 -10.41 4.86 15.38
C LYS A 161 -10.35 6.16 14.59
N VAL A 162 -10.64 7.31 15.20
CA VAL A 162 -10.56 8.63 14.54
C VAL A 162 -9.17 8.94 14.01
N VAL A 163 -8.11 8.62 14.78
CA VAL A 163 -6.72 8.87 14.36
C VAL A 163 -6.30 7.93 13.23
N THR A 164 -6.78 6.69 13.24
CA THR A 164 -6.35 5.64 12.32
C THR A 164 -7.14 5.59 11.02
N ASP A 165 -8.43 5.92 11.01
CA ASP A 165 -9.33 5.57 9.91
C ASP A 165 -9.01 6.30 8.61
N ASP A 166 -8.97 7.64 8.59
CA ASP A 166 -8.92 8.36 7.32
C ASP A 166 -7.50 8.69 6.83
N GLN A 167 -6.62 9.18 7.71
CA GLN A 167 -5.29 9.58 7.28
C GLN A 167 -4.40 8.39 6.98
N THR A 168 -4.47 7.34 7.80
CA THR A 168 -3.64 6.15 7.61
C THR A 168 -4.07 5.37 6.38
N LYS A 169 -5.37 5.21 6.12
CA LYS A 169 -5.86 4.57 4.88
C LYS A 169 -5.41 5.34 3.64
N ARG A 170 -5.55 6.68 3.63
CA ARG A 170 -5.09 7.51 2.48
C ARG A 170 -3.58 7.41 2.28
N GLN A 171 -2.79 7.43 3.36
CA GLN A 171 -1.33 7.31 3.28
C GLN A 171 -0.88 5.91 2.86
N MET A 172 -1.51 4.84 3.36
CA MET A 172 -1.23 3.48 2.93
C MET A 172 -1.57 3.30 1.44
N LYS A 173 -2.75 3.76 1.00
CA LYS A 173 -3.13 3.72 -0.42
C LYS A 173 -2.11 4.45 -1.30
N PHE A 174 -1.64 5.62 -0.87
CA PHE A 174 -0.60 6.37 -1.58
C PHE A 174 0.74 5.63 -1.64
N MET A 175 1.22 5.06 -0.54
CA MET A 175 2.49 4.33 -0.52
C MET A 175 2.43 3.02 -1.28
N THR A 176 1.36 2.25 -1.14
CA THR A 176 1.16 1.00 -1.90
C THR A 176 1.14 1.29 -3.40
N ARG A 177 0.44 2.35 -3.81
CA ARG A 177 0.47 2.83 -5.20
C ARG A 177 1.90 3.16 -5.66
N GLN A 178 2.67 3.89 -4.84
CA GLN A 178 4.04 4.24 -5.19
C GLN A 178 4.92 3.00 -5.31
N HIS A 179 4.81 2.04 -4.38
CA HIS A 179 5.55 0.78 -4.44
C HIS A 179 5.19 -0.08 -5.65
N ILE A 180 3.90 -0.18 -6.00
CA ILE A 180 3.45 -0.88 -7.20
C ILE A 180 4.04 -0.21 -8.45
N MET A 181 3.97 1.12 -8.53
CA MET A 181 4.57 1.85 -9.65
C MET A 181 6.09 1.68 -9.73
N ASP A 182 6.79 1.74 -8.60
CA ASP A 182 8.24 1.58 -8.56
C ASP A 182 8.65 0.16 -8.95
N ASP A 183 7.94 -0.87 -8.48
CA ASP A 183 8.18 -2.26 -8.87
C ASP A 183 7.85 -2.49 -10.36
N LEU A 184 6.78 -1.87 -10.88
CA LEU A 184 6.44 -1.90 -12.31
C LEU A 184 7.52 -1.24 -13.18
N PHE A 185 8.05 -0.09 -12.76
CA PHE A 185 9.14 0.59 -13.48
C PHE A 185 10.50 -0.08 -13.30
N ALA A 186 10.70 -0.79 -12.18
CA ALA A 186 11.86 -1.62 -11.94
C ALA A 186 11.79 -2.95 -12.71
N ALA A 187 10.60 -3.42 -13.10
CA ALA A 187 10.41 -4.66 -13.82
C ALA A 187 11.32 -4.75 -15.05
N GLU A 188 11.94 -5.91 -15.21
CA GLU A 188 12.73 -6.27 -16.36
C GLU A 188 12.02 -7.41 -17.08
N PRO A 189 12.07 -7.46 -18.42
CA PRO A 189 11.49 -8.58 -19.15
C PRO A 189 12.22 -9.85 -18.73
N THR A 190 11.50 -10.77 -18.10
CA THR A 190 12.08 -12.00 -17.55
C THR A 190 12.38 -13.03 -18.63
N ASP A 191 11.69 -12.96 -19.76
CA ASP A 191 11.88 -13.88 -20.87
C ASP A 191 13.04 -13.47 -21.81
N PRO A 192 14.10 -14.28 -21.93
CA PRO A 192 15.19 -14.03 -22.88
C PRO A 192 14.72 -14.10 -24.36
N GLY A 193 13.66 -14.87 -24.66
CA GLY A 193 13.08 -14.97 -26.01
C GLY A 193 12.51 -13.63 -26.48
N LEU A 194 11.68 -13.02 -25.64
CA LEU A 194 11.15 -11.67 -25.85
C LEU A 194 12.25 -10.63 -26.03
N TRP A 195 13.31 -10.69 -25.23
CA TRP A 195 14.49 -9.83 -25.40
C TRP A 195 15.16 -10.00 -26.77
N GLY A 196 15.31 -11.25 -27.22
CA GLY A 196 15.84 -11.57 -28.55
C GLY A 196 14.93 -11.02 -29.65
N LEU A 197 13.61 -11.19 -29.51
CA LEU A 197 12.60 -10.70 -30.45
C LEU A 197 12.65 -9.17 -30.57
N VAL A 198 12.71 -8.44 -29.45
CA VAL A 198 12.80 -6.96 -29.45
C VAL A 198 14.09 -6.48 -30.10
N LYS A 199 15.23 -7.11 -29.80
CA LYS A 199 16.52 -6.75 -30.42
C LYS A 199 16.52 -7.03 -31.92
N TRP A 200 15.95 -8.15 -32.33
CA TRP A 200 15.89 -8.52 -33.73
C TRP A 200 14.91 -7.63 -34.50
N SER A 201 13.73 -7.38 -33.95
CA SER A 201 12.71 -6.51 -34.55
C SER A 201 13.24 -5.08 -34.71
N THR A 202 13.90 -4.53 -33.69
CA THR A 202 14.52 -3.19 -33.77
C THR A 202 15.69 -3.14 -34.74
N ALA A 203 16.43 -4.23 -34.94
CA ALA A 203 17.51 -4.27 -35.92
C ALA A 203 16.99 -4.35 -37.36
N VAL A 204 16.00 -5.21 -37.61
CA VAL A 204 15.46 -5.46 -38.96
C VAL A 204 14.50 -4.35 -39.40
N CYS A 205 13.65 -3.87 -38.50
CA CYS A 205 12.57 -2.93 -38.78
C CYS A 205 12.84 -1.53 -38.22
N SER A 206 14.12 -1.16 -38.10
CA SER A 206 14.53 0.15 -37.56
C SER A 206 13.95 1.33 -38.35
N GLN A 207 13.81 1.17 -39.68
CA GLN A 207 13.28 2.21 -40.55
C GLN A 207 11.78 2.40 -40.35
N GLU A 208 10.98 1.32 -40.36
CA GLU A 208 9.54 1.42 -40.10
C GLU A 208 9.26 1.95 -38.69
N LEU A 209 10.09 1.56 -37.70
CA LEU A 209 9.97 2.09 -36.34
C LEU A 209 10.25 3.59 -36.28
N GLN A 210 11.27 4.06 -37.00
CA GLN A 210 11.60 5.48 -37.06
C GLN A 210 10.48 6.27 -37.76
N ASP A 211 9.91 5.71 -38.83
CA ASP A 211 8.82 6.34 -39.57
C ASP A 211 7.53 6.41 -38.73
N ALA A 212 7.16 5.31 -38.05
CA ALA A 212 6.04 5.28 -37.12
C ALA A 212 6.22 6.28 -35.97
N ARG A 213 7.45 6.44 -35.46
CA ARG A 213 7.79 7.45 -34.46
C ARG A 213 7.59 8.88 -34.99
N MET A 214 8.02 9.17 -36.22
CA MET A 214 7.82 10.49 -36.81
C MET A 214 6.33 10.80 -36.99
N LEU A 215 5.55 9.83 -37.44
CA LEU A 215 4.10 9.97 -37.56
C LEU A 215 3.44 10.23 -36.20
N ALA A 216 3.79 9.45 -35.18
CA ALA A 216 3.28 9.63 -33.83
C ALA A 216 3.67 11.00 -33.22
N LEU A 217 4.85 11.52 -33.56
CA LEU A 217 5.26 12.89 -33.18
C LEU A 217 4.37 13.94 -33.84
N GLY A 218 4.03 13.78 -35.12
CA GLY A 218 3.08 14.66 -35.81
C GLY A 218 1.65 14.55 -35.28
N GLU A 219 1.19 13.36 -34.92
CA GLU A 219 -0.13 13.21 -34.28
C GLU A 219 -0.19 13.85 -32.89
N ARG A 220 0.92 13.84 -32.15
CA ARG A 220 1.01 14.51 -30.85
C ARG A 220 1.19 16.01 -30.95
N ASP A 221 1.91 16.50 -31.96
CA ASP A 221 2.24 17.90 -32.17
C ASP A 221 1.87 18.31 -33.60
N SER A 222 0.75 19.03 -33.73
CA SER A 222 0.21 19.47 -35.02
C SER A 222 1.21 20.27 -35.85
N SER A 223 2.13 21.00 -35.20
CA SER A 223 3.17 21.76 -35.89
C SER A 223 4.19 20.85 -36.59
N TYR A 224 4.42 19.66 -36.04
CA TYR A 224 5.35 18.68 -36.60
C TYR A 224 4.80 17.99 -37.86
N LYS A 225 3.49 17.97 -38.07
CA LYS A 225 2.87 17.42 -39.31
C LYS A 225 3.33 18.13 -40.58
N PHE A 226 3.78 19.39 -40.48
CA PHE A 226 4.25 20.18 -41.61
C PHE A 226 5.76 20.06 -41.87
N THR A 227 6.44 19.15 -41.16
CA THR A 227 7.87 18.94 -41.34
C THR A 227 8.13 17.96 -42.50
N PRO A 228 9.20 18.17 -43.30
CA PRO A 228 9.54 17.26 -44.39
C PRO A 228 9.85 15.84 -43.89
N GLU A 229 10.28 15.70 -42.64
CA GLU A 229 10.50 14.41 -41.99
C GLU A 229 9.19 13.63 -41.77
N TRP A 230 8.12 14.32 -41.39
CA TRP A 230 6.79 13.72 -41.23
C TRP A 230 6.24 13.29 -42.59
N ASP A 231 6.27 14.17 -43.60
CA ASP A 231 5.80 13.87 -44.95
C ASP A 231 6.55 12.67 -45.54
N ALA A 232 7.88 12.64 -45.41
CA ALA A 232 8.68 11.54 -45.93
C ALA A 232 8.39 10.21 -45.23
N ALA A 233 8.09 10.22 -43.92
CA ALA A 233 7.67 9.03 -43.18
C ALA A 233 6.27 8.57 -43.59
N ASN A 234 5.35 9.52 -43.77
CA ASN A 234 3.98 9.28 -44.21
C ASN A 234 3.95 8.68 -45.62
N ASP A 235 4.75 9.21 -46.54
CA ASP A 235 4.88 8.70 -47.90
C ASP A 235 5.51 7.30 -47.93
N ARG A 236 6.49 7.02 -47.06
CA ARG A 236 7.08 5.67 -46.96
C ARG A 236 6.07 4.65 -46.43
N LEU A 237 5.22 5.02 -45.47
CA LEU A 237 4.23 4.10 -44.88
C LEU A 237 2.93 3.98 -45.70
N ASN A 238 2.45 5.05 -46.32
CA ASN A 238 1.22 5.03 -47.13
C ASN A 238 1.49 4.70 -48.60
N GLY A 239 2.69 5.04 -49.11
CA GLY A 239 3.10 4.72 -50.47
C GLY A 239 3.51 3.26 -50.67
N THR A 240 3.76 2.51 -49.59
CA THR A 240 4.13 1.09 -49.62
C THR A 240 2.92 0.16 -49.65
N ASN A 241 2.13 0.23 -50.73
CA ASN A 241 1.58 -1.01 -51.30
C ASN A 241 2.67 -1.83 -52.04
N SER A 242 3.91 -1.31 -52.13
CA SER A 242 5.08 -2.07 -52.51
C SER A 242 5.64 -2.80 -51.28
N VAL A 243 5.25 -4.07 -51.14
CA VAL A 243 5.91 -5.05 -50.29
C VAL A 243 7.43 -4.85 -50.42
N HIS A 244 8.10 -4.41 -49.35
CA HIS A 244 9.55 -4.53 -49.24
C HIS A 244 9.86 -6.02 -49.17
N ARG A 245 9.86 -6.66 -50.34
CA ARG A 245 10.46 -7.97 -50.53
C ARG A 245 11.93 -7.74 -50.22
N LEU A 246 12.41 -8.31 -49.13
CA LEU A 246 13.84 -8.43 -48.85
C LEU A 246 14.46 -9.11 -50.09
N ASP A 247 14.94 -8.32 -51.03
CA ASP A 247 15.58 -8.83 -52.24
C ASP A 247 16.95 -9.36 -51.82
N THR A 248 16.96 -10.64 -51.46
CA THR A 248 18.13 -11.40 -51.01
C THR A 248 19.19 -11.53 -52.09
N LYS A 249 18.97 -11.02 -53.31
CA LYS A 249 19.83 -11.29 -54.45
C LYS A 249 21.08 -10.42 -54.60
N ASN A 250 21.21 -9.26 -53.92
CA ASN A 250 22.29 -8.34 -54.33
C ASN A 250 23.17 -7.67 -53.25
N LYS A 251 23.12 -8.02 -51.96
CA LYS A 251 24.21 -7.69 -51.02
C LYS A 251 24.34 -8.72 -49.89
N PRO A 252 25.50 -9.40 -49.72
CA PRO A 252 25.79 -10.16 -48.52
C PRO A 252 26.42 -9.23 -47.47
N LEU A 253 25.59 -8.60 -46.64
CA LEU A 253 25.98 -8.36 -45.25
C LEU A 253 24.92 -9.03 -44.40
N TYR A 254 25.34 -10.07 -43.67
CA TYR A 254 24.55 -11.06 -42.93
C TYR A 254 23.97 -12.19 -43.81
N THR A 255 24.66 -13.33 -43.78
CA THR A 255 24.16 -14.61 -44.29
C THR A 255 22.83 -14.94 -43.61
N THR A 256 21.74 -14.82 -44.36
CA THR A 256 20.34 -14.95 -43.95
C THR A 256 19.92 -16.35 -43.49
N SER A 257 20.73 -17.38 -43.74
CA SER A 257 20.48 -18.72 -43.18
C SER A 257 20.62 -18.76 -41.66
N GLY A 258 21.51 -17.94 -41.10
CA GLY A 258 21.70 -17.84 -39.65
C GLY A 258 20.61 -17.03 -38.94
N SER A 259 20.12 -15.95 -39.55
CA SER A 259 19.11 -15.09 -38.94
C SER A 259 17.72 -15.70 -38.96
N LEU A 260 17.36 -16.46 -40.01
CA LEU A 260 16.07 -17.14 -40.09
C LEU A 260 16.04 -18.38 -39.19
N ALA A 261 17.15 -19.12 -39.12
CA ALA A 261 17.33 -20.20 -38.15
C ALA A 261 17.29 -19.68 -36.70
N TYR A 262 17.92 -18.53 -36.43
CA TYR A 262 17.91 -17.89 -35.11
C TYR A 262 16.53 -17.33 -34.74
N ALA A 263 15.81 -16.72 -35.69
CA ALA A 263 14.43 -16.26 -35.47
C ALA A 263 13.49 -17.45 -35.23
N LYS A 264 13.67 -18.54 -35.97
CA LYS A 264 12.94 -19.79 -35.76
C LYS A 264 13.29 -20.43 -34.41
N GLU A 265 14.56 -20.46 -34.02
CA GLU A 265 15.00 -20.96 -32.70
C GLU A 265 14.49 -20.09 -31.53
N LEU A 266 14.41 -18.77 -31.71
CA LEU A 266 13.80 -17.86 -30.74
C LEU A 266 12.28 -18.06 -30.65
N LEU A 267 11.60 -18.20 -31.79
CA LEU A 267 10.15 -18.49 -31.85
C LEU A 267 9.84 -19.87 -31.26
N ASP A 268 10.68 -20.87 -31.54
CA ASP A 268 10.55 -22.24 -31.01
C ASP A 268 10.90 -22.28 -29.51
N SER A 269 11.85 -21.47 -29.04
CA SER A 269 12.13 -21.31 -27.60
C SER A 269 11.00 -20.61 -26.87
N PHE A 270 10.35 -19.61 -27.50
CA PHE A 270 9.16 -18.96 -26.97
C PHE A 270 7.98 -19.94 -26.95
N ALA A 271 7.82 -20.72 -28.02
CA ALA A 271 6.84 -21.78 -28.18
C ALA A 271 6.93 -22.88 -27.12
N SER A 272 8.16 -23.29 -26.76
CA SER A 272 8.37 -24.42 -25.86
C SER A 272 8.06 -24.14 -24.39
N LYS A 273 8.00 -22.85 -23.99
CA LYS A 273 7.75 -22.44 -22.60
C LYS A 273 6.28 -22.16 -22.29
N SER A 274 5.45 -21.92 -23.30
CA SER A 274 4.00 -21.92 -23.13
C SER A 274 3.50 -23.36 -23.20
N ASP A 275 3.07 -23.91 -22.07
CA ASP A 275 2.62 -25.30 -21.93
C ASP A 275 1.61 -25.72 -23.02
N GLY A 276 2.08 -26.38 -24.09
CA GLY A 276 1.26 -27.13 -25.07
C GLY A 276 0.20 -26.35 -25.88
N GLU A 277 -0.06 -25.08 -25.58
CA GLU A 277 -1.14 -24.28 -26.16
C GLU A 277 -0.72 -23.51 -27.42
N LEU A 278 0.56 -23.55 -27.83
CA LEU A 278 1.03 -22.63 -28.86
C LEU A 278 0.46 -22.89 -30.27
N ASP A 279 0.11 -24.13 -30.62
CA ASP A 279 -0.43 -24.44 -31.96
C ASP A 279 -1.88 -23.93 -32.12
N ALA A 280 -2.57 -23.71 -30.99
CA ALA A 280 -3.82 -22.95 -30.91
C ALA A 280 -3.56 -21.44 -30.73
N TYR A 281 -2.53 -21.05 -29.97
CA TYR A 281 -2.15 -19.66 -29.69
C TYR A 281 -1.70 -18.89 -30.94
N THR A 282 -0.80 -19.46 -31.76
CA THR A 282 -0.35 -18.86 -33.03
C THR A 282 -1.46 -18.82 -34.08
N ARG A 283 -2.35 -19.83 -34.14
CA ARG A 283 -3.46 -19.87 -35.10
C ARG A 283 -4.64 -18.97 -34.71
N HIS A 284 -4.99 -18.88 -33.43
CA HIS A 284 -6.20 -18.19 -32.98
C HIS A 284 -5.97 -16.71 -32.67
N ARG A 285 -4.76 -16.33 -32.21
CA ARG A 285 -4.42 -14.93 -31.89
C ARG A 285 -3.55 -14.20 -32.91
N GLY A 286 -2.83 -14.92 -33.78
CA GLY A 286 -2.29 -14.32 -35.00
C GLY A 286 -3.38 -13.66 -35.84
N SER A 287 -4.60 -14.22 -35.83
CA SER A 287 -5.78 -13.60 -36.43
C SER A 287 -6.37 -12.42 -35.65
N GLU A 288 -6.10 -12.25 -34.36
CA GLU A 288 -6.54 -11.08 -33.57
C GLU A 288 -5.66 -9.86 -33.84
N CYS A 289 -4.34 -10.05 -33.90
CA CYS A 289 -3.38 -9.06 -34.38
C CYS A 289 -3.72 -8.53 -35.79
N LEU A 290 -4.21 -9.41 -36.67
CA LEU A 290 -4.68 -9.07 -38.02
C LEU A 290 -6.11 -8.48 -38.03
N ARG A 291 -6.98 -8.83 -37.07
CA ARG A 291 -8.34 -8.29 -36.95
C ARG A 291 -8.38 -6.87 -36.42
N ASP A 292 -7.60 -6.56 -35.37
CA ASP A 292 -7.58 -5.21 -34.78
C ASP A 292 -6.88 -4.18 -35.69
N ALA A 293 -5.95 -4.63 -36.53
CA ALA A 293 -5.26 -3.78 -37.49
C ALA A 293 -6.11 -3.42 -38.72
N THR A 294 -7.20 -4.17 -39.02
CA THR A 294 -7.93 -3.97 -40.27
C THR A 294 -9.44 -4.23 -40.17
N GLY A 295 -10.21 -3.13 -40.21
CA GLY A 295 -11.57 -3.11 -40.76
C GLY A 295 -11.65 -3.41 -42.27
N TYR A 296 -10.61 -4.04 -42.85
CA TYR A 296 -10.52 -4.39 -44.27
C TYR A 296 -10.22 -5.89 -44.42
N ARG A 297 -11.09 -6.56 -45.18
CA ARG A 297 -11.04 -8.00 -45.50
C ARG A 297 -9.66 -8.43 -46.05
N TYR A 298 -9.07 -9.52 -45.54
CA TYR A 298 -9.10 -10.87 -46.17
C TYR A 298 -8.18 -11.90 -45.47
N ALA A 299 -8.56 -13.17 -45.71
CA ALA A 299 -7.76 -14.40 -45.79
C ALA A 299 -7.25 -15.06 -44.49
N THR A 300 -8.00 -16.08 -44.09
CA THR A 300 -7.62 -17.15 -43.17
C THR A 300 -6.36 -17.88 -43.65
N ILE A 301 -5.28 -17.83 -42.87
CA ILE A 301 -4.07 -18.65 -43.09
C ILE A 301 -4.38 -20.08 -42.63
N ARG A 302 -4.64 -20.97 -43.59
CA ARG A 302 -4.66 -22.42 -43.42
C ARG A 302 -3.34 -22.96 -43.97
N ASN A 303 -2.51 -23.52 -43.09
CA ASN A 303 -1.25 -24.27 -43.31
C ASN A 303 0.03 -23.53 -42.86
N SER A 304 0.51 -23.89 -41.66
CA SER A 304 1.82 -23.52 -41.08
C SER A 304 3.01 -24.24 -41.71
N SER A 305 2.81 -25.06 -42.74
CA SER A 305 3.87 -25.82 -43.43
C SER A 305 4.48 -25.09 -44.64
N ARG A 306 4.26 -23.78 -44.78
CA ARG A 306 4.70 -22.99 -45.93
C ARG A 306 5.30 -21.62 -45.58
N LEU A 307 5.99 -21.53 -44.44
CA LEU A 307 6.79 -20.37 -44.03
C LEU A 307 8.12 -20.23 -44.80
N ASP A 308 8.38 -21.10 -45.77
CA ASP A 308 9.72 -21.24 -46.36
C ASP A 308 10.04 -20.24 -47.50
N ASP A 309 9.07 -19.47 -48.02
CA ASP A 309 9.31 -18.54 -49.15
C ASP A 309 8.80 -17.10 -48.96
N GLU A 310 7.97 -16.82 -47.96
CA GLU A 310 7.43 -15.48 -47.69
C GLU A 310 7.99 -14.98 -46.35
N GLY A 311 9.01 -14.11 -46.43
CA GLY A 311 9.66 -13.56 -45.24
C GLY A 311 8.69 -12.86 -44.29
N VAL A 312 9.00 -12.87 -42.99
CA VAL A 312 8.19 -12.23 -41.95
C VAL A 312 8.17 -10.71 -42.16
N SER A 313 6.98 -10.10 -42.20
CA SER A 313 6.86 -8.65 -42.35
C SER A 313 7.16 -7.93 -41.05
N CYS A 314 7.62 -6.67 -41.14
CA CYS A 314 7.84 -5.85 -39.95
C CYS A 314 6.57 -5.61 -39.13
N SER A 315 5.39 -5.56 -39.77
CA SER A 315 4.11 -5.49 -39.08
C SER A 315 3.81 -6.72 -38.22
N GLN A 316 4.12 -7.93 -38.71
CA GLN A 316 3.97 -9.16 -37.95
C GLN A 316 4.92 -9.19 -36.75
N LEU A 317 6.18 -8.80 -36.96
CA LEU A 317 7.16 -8.69 -35.87
C LEU A 317 6.73 -7.69 -34.81
N TRP A 318 6.18 -6.55 -35.22
CA TRP A 318 5.66 -5.55 -34.30
C TRP A 318 4.51 -6.10 -33.46
N CYS A 319 3.60 -6.84 -34.09
CA CYS A 319 2.47 -7.37 -33.36
C CYS A 319 2.88 -8.43 -32.33
N TRP A 320 3.77 -9.35 -32.70
CA TRP A 320 4.31 -10.34 -31.75
C TRP A 320 5.08 -9.68 -30.61
N MET A 321 5.93 -8.71 -30.93
CA MET A 321 6.70 -7.97 -29.92
C MET A 321 5.77 -7.22 -28.94
N HIS A 322 4.80 -6.48 -29.47
CA HIS A 322 3.86 -5.70 -28.67
C HIS A 322 3.01 -6.61 -27.77
N HIS A 323 2.51 -7.71 -28.32
CA HIS A 323 1.72 -8.69 -27.57
C HIS A 323 2.54 -9.32 -26.44
N GLY A 324 3.76 -9.80 -26.73
CA GLY A 324 4.65 -10.38 -25.73
C GLY A 324 5.05 -9.41 -24.62
N LEU A 325 5.31 -8.13 -24.97
CA LEU A 325 5.56 -7.08 -23.98
C LEU A 325 4.34 -6.77 -23.12
N LYS A 326 3.14 -6.79 -23.70
CA LYS A 326 1.88 -6.58 -22.97
C LYS A 326 1.61 -7.70 -21.98
N GLU A 327 1.86 -8.94 -22.38
CA GLU A 327 1.73 -10.10 -21.48
C GLU A 327 2.75 -10.07 -20.35
N GLU A 328 4.03 -9.76 -20.66
CA GLU A 328 5.07 -9.62 -19.63
C GLU A 328 4.76 -8.47 -18.66
N ALA A 329 4.23 -7.36 -19.16
CA ALA A 329 3.78 -6.24 -18.33
C ALA A 329 2.60 -6.62 -17.42
N ALA A 330 1.63 -7.38 -17.94
CA ALA A 330 0.51 -7.88 -17.14
C ALA A 330 1.01 -8.85 -16.04
N ASN A 331 1.95 -9.74 -16.36
CA ASN A 331 2.56 -10.65 -15.40
C ASN A 331 3.39 -9.90 -14.34
N ALA A 332 4.13 -8.85 -14.74
CA ALA A 332 4.85 -8.00 -13.80
C ALA A 332 3.91 -7.24 -12.85
N LEU A 333 2.78 -6.74 -13.36
CA LEU A 333 1.73 -6.13 -12.57
C LEU A 333 1.15 -7.12 -11.56
N ALA A 334 0.74 -8.31 -12.01
CA ALA A 334 0.21 -9.36 -11.14
C ALA A 334 1.18 -9.70 -10.01
N ARG A 335 2.47 -9.93 -10.33
CA ARG A 335 3.52 -10.23 -9.32
C ARG A 335 3.72 -9.09 -8.32
N SER A 336 3.72 -7.84 -8.79
CA SER A 336 3.87 -6.67 -7.90
C SER A 336 2.68 -6.55 -6.96
N MET A 337 1.47 -6.82 -7.47
CA MET A 337 0.25 -6.77 -6.69
C MET A 337 0.21 -7.90 -5.65
N ASP A 338 0.53 -9.13 -6.02
CA ASP A 338 0.61 -10.27 -5.10
C ASP A 338 1.61 -10.03 -3.96
N LYS A 339 2.73 -9.34 -4.26
CA LYS A 339 3.77 -9.02 -3.28
C LYS A 339 3.34 -7.96 -2.27
N HIS A 340 2.57 -6.96 -2.68
CA HIS A 340 2.21 -5.81 -1.83
C HIS A 340 0.80 -5.90 -1.23
N LEU A 341 -0.04 -6.83 -1.70
CA LEU A 341 -1.43 -7.01 -1.27
C LEU A 341 -1.68 -8.37 -0.61
N GLN A 342 -0.61 -9.03 -0.14
CA GLN A 342 -0.64 -10.40 0.38
C GLN A 342 -1.46 -10.61 1.66
N ASP A 343 -2.05 -9.55 2.22
CA ASP A 343 -2.67 -9.53 3.55
C ASP A 343 -4.13 -9.06 3.47
N ASP A 344 -5.05 -10.01 3.27
CA ASP A 344 -6.53 -9.94 3.43
C ASP A 344 -7.29 -8.71 2.87
N THR A 345 -6.63 -7.85 2.08
CA THR A 345 -7.27 -6.71 1.45
C THR A 345 -8.26 -7.21 0.42
N THR A 346 -9.52 -6.84 0.61
CA THR A 346 -10.64 -7.23 -0.26
C THR A 346 -10.31 -6.89 -1.72
N ASN A 347 -10.80 -7.71 -2.66
CA ASN A 347 -10.70 -7.48 -4.10
C ASN A 347 -11.14 -6.05 -4.52
N ASP A 348 -11.93 -5.35 -3.70
CA ASP A 348 -12.35 -3.97 -3.94
C ASP A 348 -11.18 -2.97 -3.84
N THR A 349 -10.21 -3.21 -2.95
CA THR A 349 -9.03 -2.32 -2.82
C THR A 349 -8.14 -2.43 -4.06
N TYR A 350 -8.11 -3.61 -4.68
CA TYR A 350 -7.34 -3.90 -5.89
C TYR A 350 -7.87 -3.09 -7.08
N SER A 351 -9.16 -3.20 -7.37
CA SER A 351 -9.80 -2.47 -8.48
C SER A 351 -9.75 -0.97 -8.27
N GLU A 352 -9.92 -0.49 -7.03
CA GLU A 352 -9.77 0.93 -6.73
C GLU A 352 -8.36 1.47 -7.01
N ILE A 353 -7.30 0.73 -6.67
CA ILE A 353 -5.92 1.16 -6.92
C ILE A 353 -5.65 1.18 -8.42
N LEU A 354 -6.07 0.15 -9.16
CA LEU A 354 -5.90 0.10 -10.62
C LEU A 354 -6.70 1.19 -11.31
N GLN A 355 -7.95 1.41 -10.92
CA GLN A 355 -8.78 2.48 -11.46
C GLN A 355 -8.14 3.84 -11.18
N GLU A 356 -7.57 4.08 -9.99
CA GLU A 356 -6.89 5.35 -9.68
C GLU A 356 -5.55 5.52 -10.43
N ILE A 357 -4.83 4.42 -10.68
CA ILE A 357 -3.64 4.42 -11.53
C ILE A 357 -4.05 4.77 -12.96
N ALA A 358 -5.06 4.08 -13.49
CA ALA A 358 -5.62 4.31 -14.80
C ALA A 358 -6.07 5.77 -14.90
N THR A 359 -6.83 6.29 -13.91
CA THR A 359 -7.30 7.69 -13.77
C THR A 359 -6.19 8.71 -13.98
N LYS A 360 -5.04 8.49 -13.37
CA LYS A 360 -3.89 9.41 -13.51
C LYS A 360 -3.06 9.21 -14.77
N LEU A 361 -3.28 8.12 -15.52
CA LEU A 361 -2.66 7.89 -16.82
C LEU A 361 -3.52 8.41 -17.99
N HIS A 362 -4.65 9.08 -17.72
CA HIS A 362 -5.55 9.53 -18.79
C HIS A 362 -4.95 10.60 -19.70
N VAL A 363 -5.36 10.50 -20.95
CA VAL A 363 -5.31 11.57 -21.94
C VAL A 363 -6.72 12.15 -22.03
N CYS A 364 -6.86 13.46 -21.80
CA CYS A 364 -8.13 14.16 -21.99
C CYS A 364 -8.60 13.95 -23.45
N GLN A 365 -9.85 13.53 -23.68
CA GLN A 365 -10.45 13.42 -25.03
C GLN A 365 -11.46 14.53 -25.29
N PRO A 366 -11.48 15.15 -26.49
CA PRO A 366 -12.37 16.28 -26.76
C PRO A 366 -13.83 15.84 -26.59
N SER A 367 -14.58 16.57 -25.76
CA SER A 367 -16.00 16.28 -25.54
C SER A 367 -16.78 16.55 -26.81
N SER A 368 -17.65 15.62 -27.20
CA SER A 368 -18.65 15.89 -28.25
C SER A 368 -19.76 16.83 -27.78
N ASN A 369 -19.86 17.06 -26.46
CA ASN A 369 -20.87 17.87 -25.83
C ASN A 369 -20.25 19.12 -25.18
N PRO A 370 -20.50 20.32 -25.72
CA PRO A 370 -19.85 21.55 -25.27
C PRO A 370 -20.29 22.02 -23.87
N ASP A 371 -21.37 21.46 -23.33
CA ASP A 371 -21.91 21.83 -22.01
C ASP A 371 -21.35 21.00 -20.85
N ASP A 372 -20.62 19.90 -21.13
CA ASP A 372 -19.95 19.11 -20.11
C ASP A 372 -18.62 19.80 -19.77
N ASP A 373 -18.52 20.52 -18.64
CA ASP A 373 -17.30 21.17 -18.15
C ASP A 373 -16.66 20.27 -17.07
N PRO A 374 -15.75 19.34 -17.41
CA PRO A 374 -15.17 18.41 -16.45
C PRO A 374 -14.02 19.06 -15.69
N ASP A 375 -14.00 18.80 -14.39
CA ASP A 375 -12.96 19.24 -13.46
C ASP A 375 -11.57 18.76 -13.91
N GLY A 376 -10.76 19.67 -14.46
CA GLY A 376 -9.30 19.53 -14.51
C GLY A 376 -8.65 19.19 -15.85
N CYS A 377 -9.40 19.03 -16.95
CA CYS A 377 -8.81 18.94 -18.30
C CYS A 377 -8.73 20.32 -18.95
N ALA A 378 -7.58 20.66 -19.55
CA ALA A 378 -7.42 21.91 -20.31
C ALA A 378 -8.38 21.93 -21.51
N ARG A 379 -8.99 23.07 -21.83
CA ARG A 379 -9.81 23.25 -23.04
C ARG A 379 -8.93 23.21 -24.29
N ASP A 380 -9.48 22.77 -25.42
CA ASP A 380 -8.74 22.79 -26.69
C ASP A 380 -8.54 24.23 -27.18
N GLU A 381 -7.81 24.39 -28.28
CA GLU A 381 -7.58 25.71 -28.90
C GLU A 381 -8.90 26.41 -29.30
N GLU A 382 -10.00 25.65 -29.41
CA GLU A 382 -11.33 26.10 -29.77
C GLU A 382 -12.22 26.38 -28.54
N GLY A 383 -11.69 26.16 -27.33
CA GLY A 383 -12.40 26.38 -26.07
C GLY A 383 -13.39 25.27 -25.71
N LYS A 384 -13.37 24.11 -26.39
CA LYS A 384 -14.23 22.97 -26.07
C LYS A 384 -13.68 22.20 -24.87
N PRO A 385 -14.54 21.75 -23.96
CA PRO A 385 -14.13 20.93 -22.84
C PRO A 385 -13.72 19.53 -23.31
N PHE A 386 -12.76 18.91 -22.63
CA PHE A 386 -12.38 17.52 -22.88
C PHE A 386 -13.00 16.61 -21.83
N GLN A 387 -13.78 15.60 -22.21
CA GLN A 387 -14.33 14.60 -21.29
C GLN A 387 -13.25 13.64 -20.76
N THR A 388 -13.36 13.32 -19.47
CA THR A 388 -12.64 12.22 -18.83
C THR A 388 -13.33 10.90 -19.16
N VAL A 389 -12.80 10.19 -20.16
CA VAL A 389 -13.19 8.80 -20.42
C VAL A 389 -12.49 7.92 -19.39
N GLN A 390 -13.26 7.16 -18.59
CA GLN A 390 -12.66 6.10 -17.75
C GLN A 390 -12.05 5.04 -18.68
N PRO A 391 -10.73 4.84 -18.68
CA PRO A 391 -10.03 3.87 -19.46
C PRO A 391 -10.32 2.52 -18.85
N ASP A 392 -10.43 1.58 -19.75
CA ASP A 392 -10.36 0.18 -19.44
C ASP A 392 -9.03 -0.13 -18.72
N GLU A 393 -9.08 -0.92 -17.66
CA GLU A 393 -7.91 -1.40 -16.91
C GLU A 393 -6.90 -2.09 -17.84
N SER A 394 -7.37 -2.63 -18.98
CA SER A 394 -6.56 -3.24 -20.04
C SER A 394 -5.53 -2.30 -20.70
N VAL A 395 -5.62 -0.99 -20.47
CA VAL A 395 -4.68 0.02 -20.96
C VAL A 395 -3.37 0.02 -20.15
N ILE A 396 -3.39 -0.33 -18.85
CA ILE A 396 -2.20 -0.30 -17.99
C ILE A 396 -1.09 -1.22 -18.53
N PRO A 397 -1.34 -2.51 -18.86
CA PRO A 397 -0.31 -3.37 -19.46
C PRO A 397 0.25 -2.83 -20.77
N THR A 398 -0.55 -2.11 -21.55
CA THR A 398 -0.11 -1.52 -22.83
C THR A 398 0.86 -0.35 -22.61
N ILE A 399 0.57 0.52 -21.65
CA ILE A 399 1.50 1.61 -21.26
C ILE A 399 2.80 1.02 -20.72
N MET A 400 2.70 0.01 -19.87
CA MET A 400 3.85 -0.67 -19.29
C MET A 400 4.67 -1.44 -20.34
N ALA A 401 4.04 -2.05 -21.33
CA ALA A 401 4.71 -2.64 -22.49
C ALA A 401 5.56 -1.61 -23.24
N GLY A 402 5.02 -0.39 -23.45
CA GLY A 402 5.77 0.72 -24.04
C GLY A 402 6.97 1.15 -23.19
N TYR A 403 6.83 1.16 -21.87
CA TYR A 403 7.94 1.44 -20.96
C TYR A 403 9.02 0.35 -21.00
N LEU A 404 8.63 -0.93 -20.97
CA LEU A 404 9.55 -2.06 -21.10
C LEU A 404 10.30 -2.01 -22.44
N LEU A 405 9.59 -1.74 -23.55
CA LEU A 405 10.22 -1.56 -24.86
C LEU A 405 11.28 -0.45 -24.81
N ARG A 406 10.92 0.72 -24.26
CA ARG A 406 11.86 1.83 -24.10
C ARG A 406 13.06 1.39 -23.27
N LYS A 407 12.86 0.69 -22.16
CA LYS A 407 13.94 0.20 -21.28
C LYS A 407 14.88 -0.74 -22.02
N ILE A 408 14.36 -1.70 -22.78
CA ILE A 408 15.13 -2.62 -23.64
C ILE A 408 15.92 -1.84 -24.69
N MET A 409 15.25 -0.91 -25.39
CA MET A 409 15.92 -0.07 -26.38
C MET A 409 17.01 0.77 -25.73
N THR A 410 16.79 1.30 -24.52
CA THR A 410 17.76 2.17 -23.84
C THR A 410 18.94 1.44 -23.21
N SER A 411 18.77 0.17 -22.85
CA SER A 411 19.80 -0.65 -22.21
C SER A 411 20.79 -1.26 -23.21
N ASP A 412 20.47 -1.24 -24.51
CA ASP A 412 21.47 -1.52 -25.54
C ASP A 412 22.56 -0.42 -25.53
N ARG A 413 23.83 -0.82 -25.56
CA ARG A 413 24.99 0.09 -25.64
C ARG A 413 24.92 1.03 -26.86
N ARG A 414 24.19 0.65 -27.90
CA ARG A 414 23.91 1.51 -29.07
C ARG A 414 22.91 2.62 -28.77
N SER A 415 22.07 2.47 -27.75
CA SER A 415 21.11 3.51 -27.35
C SER A 415 21.77 4.74 -26.74
N ASP A 416 22.99 4.64 -26.20
CA ASP A 416 23.75 5.82 -25.78
C ASP A 416 23.85 6.82 -26.94
N MET A 417 23.80 6.35 -28.19
CA MET A 417 23.74 7.18 -29.38
C MET A 417 22.34 7.81 -29.61
N MET A 418 21.26 7.08 -29.31
CA MET A 418 19.87 7.58 -29.37
C MET A 418 19.53 8.56 -28.24
N THR A 419 20.08 8.38 -27.04
CA THR A 419 19.95 9.36 -25.94
C THR A 419 20.74 10.63 -26.24
N THR A 420 21.90 10.52 -26.90
CA THR A 420 22.64 11.67 -27.44
C THR A 420 21.82 12.39 -28.52
N PHE A 421 21.13 11.66 -29.40
CA PHE A 421 20.18 12.24 -30.38
C PHE A 421 18.97 12.92 -29.72
N GLY A 422 18.39 12.32 -28.68
CA GLY A 422 17.30 12.91 -27.90
C GLY A 422 17.72 14.19 -27.16
N GLN A 423 18.97 14.24 -26.69
CA GLN A 423 19.58 15.43 -26.10
C GLN A 423 19.78 16.54 -27.15
N HIS A 424 20.15 16.19 -28.39
CA HIS A 424 20.21 17.16 -29.50
C HIS A 424 18.84 17.64 -29.98
N ALA A 425 17.78 16.83 -29.83
CA ALA A 425 16.41 17.18 -30.19
C ALA A 425 15.61 17.86 -29.06
N GLY A 426 16.23 18.16 -27.91
CA GLY A 426 15.56 18.83 -26.78
C GLY A 426 14.57 17.98 -25.98
N ILE A 427 14.36 16.70 -26.32
CA ILE A 427 13.42 15.81 -25.63
C ILE A 427 14.17 15.03 -24.55
N SER A 428 14.33 15.66 -23.39
CA SER A 428 14.99 15.10 -22.21
C SER A 428 13.97 14.46 -21.25
N GLY A 429 13.59 13.21 -21.50
CA GLY A 429 12.94 12.36 -20.48
C GLY A 429 14.01 11.80 -19.54
N LYS A 430 14.44 12.56 -18.52
CA LYS A 430 15.46 12.09 -17.57
C LYS A 430 14.86 11.06 -16.61
N ALA A 431 15.04 9.78 -16.93
CA ALA A 431 15.12 8.78 -15.87
C ALA A 431 16.30 9.16 -14.96
N PHE A 432 16.06 9.24 -13.65
CA PHE A 432 17.11 9.57 -12.69
C PHE A 432 18.10 8.41 -12.57
N ASN A 433 19.09 8.39 -13.47
CA ASN A 433 20.24 7.52 -13.34
C ASN A 433 21.15 8.14 -12.26
N PHE A 434 21.33 7.47 -11.12
CA PHE A 434 22.23 7.86 -10.02
C PHE A 434 23.71 7.73 -10.40
N ASN A 435 24.09 8.23 -11.58
CA ASN A 435 25.46 8.23 -12.04
C ASN A 435 26.18 9.48 -11.50
N SER A 436 27.50 9.34 -11.30
CA SER A 436 28.47 10.37 -10.90
C SER A 436 28.38 11.72 -11.64
N LYS A 437 27.70 11.77 -12.79
CA LYS A 437 27.49 12.97 -13.62
C LYS A 437 26.24 13.79 -13.27
N MET A 438 25.53 13.47 -12.20
CA MET A 438 24.35 14.22 -11.78
C MET A 438 24.72 15.66 -11.40
N ASP A 439 24.04 16.63 -12.00
CA ASP A 439 24.22 18.07 -11.72
C ASP A 439 23.88 18.39 -10.25
N ALA A 440 24.54 19.40 -9.67
CA ALA A 440 24.40 19.74 -8.26
C ALA A 440 22.96 20.09 -7.89
N ASN A 441 22.24 20.79 -8.77
CA ASN A 441 20.83 21.14 -8.58
C ASN A 441 19.92 19.90 -8.57
N GLN A 442 20.19 18.93 -9.44
CA GLN A 442 19.42 17.68 -9.51
C GLN A 442 19.64 16.80 -8.27
N ARG A 443 20.88 16.76 -7.74
CA ARG A 443 21.17 16.08 -6.46
C ARG A 443 20.43 16.73 -5.30
N GLN A 444 20.33 18.06 -5.29
CA GLN A 444 19.61 18.78 -4.26
C GLN A 444 18.10 18.49 -4.30
N GLU A 445 17.51 18.44 -5.50
CA GLU A 445 16.10 18.11 -5.66
C GLU A 445 15.78 16.67 -5.21
N VAL A 446 16.57 15.69 -5.65
CA VAL A 446 16.42 14.30 -5.19
C VAL A 446 16.66 14.18 -3.69
N GLY A 447 17.66 14.90 -3.16
CA GLY A 447 17.91 14.97 -1.73
C GLY A 447 16.76 15.57 -0.93
N GLN A 448 16.07 16.58 -1.47
CA GLN A 448 14.87 17.15 -0.85
C GLN A 448 13.70 16.16 -0.86
N ARG A 449 13.46 15.45 -1.97
CA ARG A 449 12.42 14.41 -2.04
C ARG A 449 12.70 13.25 -1.07
N MET A 450 13.95 12.79 -0.99
CA MET A 450 14.35 11.76 -0.02
C MET A 450 14.20 12.26 1.43
N ARG A 451 14.54 13.51 1.73
CA ARG A 451 14.31 14.08 3.07
C ARG A 451 12.83 14.19 3.39
N GLN A 452 12.00 14.64 2.45
CA GLN A 452 10.54 14.68 2.64
C GLN A 452 9.98 13.27 2.89
N HIS A 453 10.45 12.27 2.13
CA HIS A 453 10.08 10.88 2.35
C HIS A 453 10.54 10.37 3.72
N GLN A 454 11.77 10.68 4.15
CA GLN A 454 12.27 10.32 5.48
C GLN A 454 11.52 11.05 6.60
N MET A 455 11.16 12.33 6.42
CA MET A 455 10.36 13.08 7.38
C MET A 455 8.95 12.49 7.49
N ALA A 456 8.31 12.14 6.37
CA ALA A 456 7.01 11.46 6.37
C ALA A 456 7.08 10.10 7.07
N MET A 457 8.13 9.31 6.82
CA MET A 457 8.38 8.05 7.53
C MET A 457 8.61 8.25 9.04
N THR A 458 9.33 9.31 9.42
CA THR A 458 9.64 9.60 10.83
C THR A 458 8.41 10.10 11.58
N GLU A 459 7.62 10.99 10.98
CA GLU A 459 6.33 11.43 11.54
C GLU A 459 5.35 10.26 11.62
N ARG A 460 5.34 9.35 10.63
CA ARG A 460 4.57 8.10 10.70
C ARG A 460 5.02 7.25 11.89
N ALA A 461 6.32 7.02 12.03
CA ALA A 461 6.87 6.25 13.14
C ALA A 461 6.52 6.91 14.48
N ARG A 462 6.49 8.24 14.54
CA ARG A 462 6.12 9.01 15.73
C ARG A 462 4.64 8.85 16.07
N VAL A 463 3.74 9.10 15.12
CA VAL A 463 2.29 8.94 15.32
C VAL A 463 1.93 7.49 15.65
N TYR A 464 2.55 6.53 14.96
CA TYR A 464 2.37 5.11 15.22
C TYR A 464 2.91 4.70 16.59
N SER A 465 4.11 5.15 16.96
CA SER A 465 4.66 4.91 18.30
C SER A 465 3.77 5.52 19.39
N LEU A 466 3.26 6.74 19.17
CA LEU A 466 2.34 7.39 20.10
C LEU A 466 1.05 6.57 20.24
N ALA A 467 0.42 6.20 19.12
CA ALA A 467 -0.78 5.37 19.10
C ALA A 467 -0.56 4.03 19.79
N MET A 468 0.59 3.39 19.57
CA MET A 468 0.97 2.14 20.23
C MET A 468 1.25 2.31 21.72
N THR A 469 1.75 3.47 22.17
CA THR A 469 2.02 3.73 23.60
C THR A 469 0.77 4.07 24.42
N ILE A 470 -0.29 4.58 23.80
CA ILE A 470 -1.52 4.97 24.49
C ILE A 470 -2.13 3.79 25.29
N PRO A 471 -2.30 2.58 24.72
CA PRO A 471 -2.78 1.41 25.46
C PRO A 471 -1.90 1.03 26.67
N TYR A 472 -0.58 1.18 26.57
CA TYR A 472 0.32 0.91 27.70
C TYR A 472 0.13 1.93 28.82
N ILE A 473 0.07 3.21 28.49
CA ILE A 473 -0.18 4.28 29.47
C ILE A 473 -1.55 4.04 30.13
N GLN A 474 -2.57 3.67 29.36
CA GLN A 474 -3.88 3.29 29.87
C GLN A 474 -3.79 2.10 30.84
N GLY A 475 -3.16 0.99 30.44
CA GLY A 475 -3.01 -0.20 31.28
C GLY A 475 -2.28 0.10 32.58
N VAL A 476 -1.20 0.88 32.54
CA VAL A 476 -0.47 1.32 33.73
C VAL A 476 -1.33 2.23 34.63
N LEU A 477 -2.07 3.18 34.05
CA LEU A 477 -2.96 4.07 34.81
C LEU A 477 -4.10 3.30 35.45
N LEU A 478 -4.71 2.35 34.74
CA LEU A 478 -5.80 1.52 35.26
C LEU A 478 -5.31 0.57 36.35
N TYR A 479 -4.13 -0.03 36.18
CA TYR A 479 -3.50 -0.84 37.21
C TYR A 479 -3.19 -0.02 38.47
N GLY A 480 -2.59 1.16 38.28
CA GLY A 480 -2.31 2.09 39.38
C GLY A 480 -3.59 2.54 40.08
N LEU A 481 -4.66 2.80 39.32
CA LEU A 481 -5.96 3.16 39.87
C LEU A 481 -6.59 1.98 40.61
N ALA A 482 -6.52 0.75 40.08
CA ALA A 482 -7.00 -0.46 40.78
C ALA A 482 -6.29 -0.67 42.13
N MET A 483 -4.98 -0.46 42.16
CA MET A 483 -4.15 -0.51 43.38
C MET A 483 -4.48 0.59 44.38
N LEU A 484 -4.77 1.81 43.90
CA LEU A 484 -5.05 2.98 44.73
C LEU A 484 -6.54 3.11 45.11
N PHE A 485 -7.43 2.43 44.39
CA PHE A 485 -8.88 2.49 44.60
C PHE A 485 -9.31 2.27 46.06
N PRO A 486 -8.72 1.32 46.82
CA PRO A 486 -9.08 1.12 48.23
C PRO A 486 -8.72 2.28 49.17
N PHE A 487 -7.92 3.24 48.71
CA PHE A 487 -7.54 4.43 49.48
C PHE A 487 -8.32 5.69 49.09
N PHE A 488 -9.02 5.64 47.95
CA PHE A 488 -9.85 6.73 47.43
C PHE A 488 -11.34 6.49 47.64
N ALA A 489 -11.76 5.23 47.65
CA ALA A 489 -12.87 4.82 48.48
C ALA A 489 -12.44 5.15 49.92
#